data_AF-A0A673IQ74-F1
#
_entry.id   AF-A0A673IQ74-F1
#
_cell.length_a   1.000
_cell.length_b   1.000
_cell.length_c   1.000
_cell.angle_alpha   90.00
_cell.angle_beta   90.00
_cell.angle_gamma   90.00
#
_symmetry.space_group_name_H-M   'P 1'
#
loop_
_entity.id
_entity.type
_entity.pdbx_description
1 polymer ?
#
loop_
_entity_poly.entity_id
_entity_poly.type
_entity_poly.pdbx_seq_one_letter_code
_entity_poly.pdbx_strand_id
1 'polypeptide(L)'
;MTKSENLSQFRQSLLEAQNDYRRQHGARPLSLCSVLSKEAQDWAAHLISINALKNSSKGYGETMSYKWTSTMVPPTGKEVAESWYKENVKYNFANPGFQNGTGNFTQMIWRSTEQVGVGLASDGKGKFITVAFYKPPGNITNPGYFEDNVKPAGR
;
A
#
# COMPACT_ATOMS: atom_id res chain seq x y z
N MET A 1 -24.41 0.06 -9.29
CA MET A 1 -23.33 -0.55 -8.49
C MET A 1 -23.42 -0.05 -7.06
N THR A 2 -23.36 -0.95 -6.09
CA THR A 2 -23.42 -0.63 -4.66
C THR A 2 -22.04 -0.16 -4.15
N LYS A 3 -22.00 0.52 -2.99
CA LYS A 3 -20.75 0.94 -2.34
C LYS A 3 -19.80 -0.25 -2.08
N SER A 4 -20.35 -1.43 -1.82
CA SER A 4 -19.58 -2.66 -1.61
C SER A 4 -18.92 -3.16 -2.90
N GLU A 5 -19.64 -3.12 -4.03
CA GLU A 5 -19.10 -3.51 -5.34
C GLU A 5 -17.96 -2.58 -5.77
N ASN A 6 -18.12 -1.26 -5.57
CA ASN A 6 -17.09 -0.28 -5.90
C ASN A 6 -15.81 -0.49 -5.06
N LEU A 7 -15.94 -0.82 -3.77
CA LEU A 7 -14.79 -1.11 -2.92
C LEU A 7 -14.09 -2.42 -3.32
N SER A 8 -14.84 -3.44 -3.71
CA SER A 8 -14.25 -4.70 -4.20
C SER A 8 -13.44 -4.48 -5.48
N GLN A 9 -13.97 -3.70 -6.43
CA GLN A 9 -13.27 -3.34 -7.66
C GLN A 9 -12.00 -2.52 -7.38
N PHE A 10 -12.07 -1.56 -6.45
CA PHE A 10 -10.91 -0.79 -6.03
C PHE A 10 -9.80 -1.69 -5.46
N ARG A 11 -10.16 -2.62 -4.56
CA ARG A 11 -9.21 -3.57 -3.94
C ARG A 11 -8.53 -4.44 -4.97
N GLN A 12 -9.32 -4.98 -5.92
CA GLN A 12 -8.80 -5.82 -6.98
C GLN A 12 -7.86 -5.04 -7.92
N SER A 13 -8.27 -3.84 -8.35
CA SER A 13 -7.44 -2.97 -9.18
C SER A 13 -6.12 -2.58 -8.50
N LEU A 14 -6.15 -2.32 -7.18
CA LEU A 14 -4.94 -2.03 -6.42
C LEU A 14 -4.05 -3.27 -6.29
N LEU A 15 -4.62 -4.45 -6.03
CA LEU A 15 -3.87 -5.71 -5.97
C LEU A 15 -3.15 -5.99 -7.28
N GLU A 16 -3.86 -5.88 -8.41
CA GLU A 16 -3.31 -6.14 -9.74
C GLU A 16 -2.16 -5.21 -10.06
N ALA A 17 -2.33 -3.90 -9.85
CA ALA A 17 -1.27 -2.92 -10.07
C ALA A 17 -0.05 -3.15 -9.17
N GLN A 18 -0.25 -3.49 -7.89
CA GLN A 18 0.86 -3.88 -7.00
C GLN A 18 1.59 -5.12 -7.53
N ASN A 19 0.85 -6.14 -8.00
CA ASN A 19 1.43 -7.37 -8.53
C ASN A 19 2.19 -7.16 -9.83
N ASP A 20 1.77 -6.22 -10.67
CA ASP A 20 2.51 -5.81 -11.86
C ASP A 20 3.86 -5.17 -11.51
N TYR A 21 3.92 -4.32 -10.48
CA TYR A 21 5.18 -3.77 -10.00
C TYR A 21 6.04 -4.85 -9.32
N ARG A 22 5.46 -5.68 -8.46
CA ARG A 22 6.17 -6.79 -7.82
C ARG A 22 6.85 -7.71 -8.83
N ARG A 23 6.17 -8.02 -9.94
CA ARG A 23 6.74 -8.81 -11.04
C ARG A 23 7.98 -8.13 -11.66
N GLN A 24 7.97 -6.80 -11.85
CA GLN A 24 9.13 -6.06 -12.36
C GLN A 24 10.35 -6.17 -11.44
N HIS A 25 10.13 -6.41 -10.15
CA HIS A 25 11.16 -6.54 -9.11
C HIS A 25 11.46 -7.99 -8.71
N GLY A 26 10.94 -8.99 -9.46
CA GLY A 26 11.15 -10.41 -9.16
C GLY A 26 10.48 -10.91 -7.87
N ALA A 27 9.48 -10.18 -7.36
CA ALA A 27 8.68 -10.57 -6.21
C ALA A 27 7.42 -11.36 -6.64
N ARG A 28 7.05 -12.38 -5.86
CA ARG A 28 5.83 -13.18 -6.11
C ARG A 28 4.58 -12.33 -5.94
N PRO A 29 3.49 -12.59 -6.69
CA PRO A 29 2.25 -11.86 -6.54
C PRO A 29 1.66 -12.04 -5.13
N LEU A 30 1.09 -10.97 -4.59
CA LEU A 30 0.29 -10.97 -3.37
C LEU A 30 -1.09 -11.57 -3.64
N SER A 31 -1.68 -12.09 -2.57
CA SER A 31 -3.10 -12.47 -2.52
C SER A 31 -3.89 -11.49 -1.64
N LEU A 32 -5.15 -11.21 -2.02
CA LEU A 32 -6.02 -10.37 -1.21
C LEU A 32 -6.53 -11.16 0.00
N CYS A 33 -6.36 -10.62 1.19
CA CYS A 33 -6.85 -11.20 2.44
C CYS A 33 -8.06 -10.40 2.95
N SER A 34 -9.19 -11.09 3.15
CA SER A 34 -10.44 -10.47 3.60
C SER A 34 -10.35 -9.93 5.03
N VAL A 35 -9.66 -10.64 5.92
CA VAL A 35 -9.42 -10.21 7.31
C VAL A 35 -8.61 -8.91 7.32
N LEU A 36 -7.45 -8.89 6.64
CA LEU A 36 -6.63 -7.68 6.53
C LEU A 36 -7.41 -6.54 5.85
N SER A 37 -8.26 -6.84 4.86
CA SER A 37 -9.04 -5.81 4.15
C SER A 37 -10.10 -5.17 5.03
N LYS A 38 -10.73 -5.95 5.91
CA LYS A 38 -11.65 -5.41 6.91
C LYS A 38 -10.88 -4.49 7.87
N GLU A 39 -9.74 -4.94 8.38
CA GLU A 39 -8.95 -4.17 9.33
C GLU A 39 -8.36 -2.89 8.72
N ALA A 40 -7.89 -2.95 7.48
CA ALA A 40 -7.43 -1.77 6.74
C ALA A 40 -8.57 -0.78 6.48
N GLN A 41 -9.78 -1.28 6.22
CA GLN A 41 -10.97 -0.42 6.06
C GLN A 41 -11.35 0.28 7.37
N ASP A 42 -11.35 -0.45 8.48
CA ASP A 42 -11.59 0.09 9.82
C ASP A 42 -10.53 1.15 10.16
N TRP A 43 -9.27 0.90 9.83
CA TRP A 43 -8.19 1.87 10.03
C TRP A 43 -8.32 3.11 9.16
N ALA A 44 -8.61 2.96 7.86
CA ALA A 44 -8.82 4.09 6.96
C ALA A 44 -9.97 5.01 7.47
N ALA A 45 -11.06 4.42 7.97
CA ALA A 45 -12.16 5.15 8.57
C ALA A 45 -11.74 5.88 9.86
N HIS A 46 -10.94 5.24 10.71
CA HIS A 46 -10.37 5.88 11.89
C HIS A 46 -9.50 7.09 11.51
N LEU A 47 -8.60 6.96 10.53
CA LEU A 47 -7.74 8.05 10.04
C LEU A 47 -8.54 9.25 9.51
N ILE A 48 -9.69 8.99 8.86
CA ILE A 48 -10.64 10.03 8.46
C ILE A 48 -11.20 10.74 9.72
N SER A 49 -11.68 9.98 10.72
CA SER A 49 -12.31 10.55 11.92
C SER A 49 -11.38 11.44 12.75
N ILE A 50 -10.08 11.12 12.79
CA ILE A 50 -9.08 11.90 13.53
C ILE A 50 -8.37 12.94 12.66
N ASN A 51 -8.70 12.98 11.37
CA ASN A 51 -8.07 13.86 10.37
C ASN A 51 -6.53 13.81 10.35
N ALA A 52 -5.94 12.63 10.56
CA ALA A 52 -4.47 12.46 10.62
C ALA A 52 -4.04 11.16 9.93
N LEU A 53 -2.80 11.14 9.44
CA LEU A 53 -2.13 9.92 8.97
C LEU A 53 -1.16 9.44 10.04
N LYS A 54 -1.36 8.20 10.50
CA LYS A 54 -0.48 7.52 11.46
C LYS A 54 -0.55 6.02 11.24
N ASN A 55 0.54 5.34 11.55
CA ASN A 55 0.60 3.88 11.51
C ASN A 55 -0.33 3.28 12.58
N SER A 56 -0.87 2.12 12.29
CA SER A 56 -1.62 1.34 13.27
C SER A 56 -0.67 0.64 14.24
N SER A 57 -1.20 0.16 15.36
CA SER A 57 -0.47 -0.64 16.34
C SER A 57 -0.65 -2.15 16.13
N LYS A 58 -1.07 -2.59 14.94
CA LYS A 58 -1.43 -4.00 14.66
C LYS A 58 -0.25 -4.89 14.29
N GLY A 59 0.94 -4.33 14.04
CA GLY A 59 2.14 -5.10 13.69
C GLY A 59 2.14 -5.66 12.25
N TYR A 60 1.22 -5.21 11.40
CA TYR A 60 1.28 -5.48 9.96
C TYR A 60 2.31 -4.58 9.28
N GLY A 61 2.71 -4.97 8.07
CA GLY A 61 3.32 -4.01 7.16
C GLY A 61 2.25 -3.02 6.73
N GLU A 62 2.58 -1.74 6.55
CA GLU A 62 1.60 -0.70 6.28
C GLU A 62 2.04 0.24 5.16
N THR A 63 1.12 0.52 4.25
CA THR A 63 1.22 1.67 3.34
C THR A 63 -0.03 2.52 3.46
N MET A 64 0.14 3.83 3.30
CA MET A 64 -0.98 4.75 3.34
C MET A 64 -0.75 5.95 2.45
N SER A 65 -1.85 6.48 1.93
CA SER A 65 -1.87 7.74 1.21
C SER A 65 -3.22 8.42 1.40
N TYR A 66 -3.25 9.71 1.13
CA TYR A 66 -4.50 10.45 1.02
C TYR A 66 -4.55 11.17 -0.33
N LYS A 67 -5.78 11.36 -0.82
CA LYS A 67 -6.10 12.20 -1.97
C LYS A 67 -7.16 13.19 -1.54
N TRP A 68 -7.01 14.45 -1.94
CA TRP A 68 -8.08 15.44 -1.86
C TRP A 68 -8.51 15.81 -3.27
N THR A 69 -9.81 15.93 -3.52
CA THR A 69 -10.34 16.37 -4.81
C THR A 69 -11.70 17.06 -4.66
N SER A 70 -11.91 18.14 -5.41
CA SER A 70 -13.19 18.84 -5.49
C SER A 70 -14.24 18.10 -6.33
N THR A 71 -13.82 17.19 -7.21
CA THR A 71 -14.74 16.43 -8.08
C THR A 71 -15.46 15.30 -7.35
N MET A 72 -15.12 15.04 -6.08
CA MET A 72 -15.65 13.94 -5.26
C MET A 72 -15.41 12.54 -5.85
N VAL A 73 -14.52 12.42 -6.84
CA VAL A 73 -14.18 11.15 -7.48
C VAL A 73 -13.10 10.43 -6.65
N PRO A 74 -13.35 9.19 -6.16
CA PRO A 74 -12.34 8.43 -5.43
C PRO A 74 -11.14 8.10 -6.32
N PRO A 75 -9.94 7.90 -5.76
CA PRO A 75 -8.83 7.38 -6.54
C PRO A 75 -9.13 5.96 -7.04
N THR A 76 -8.56 5.61 -8.19
CA THR A 76 -8.54 4.19 -8.61
C THR A 76 -7.45 3.44 -7.85
N GLY A 77 -7.56 2.11 -7.76
CA GLY A 77 -6.50 1.29 -7.16
C GLY A 77 -5.16 1.44 -7.88
N LYS A 78 -5.20 1.53 -9.21
CA LYS A 78 -4.03 1.81 -10.05
C LYS A 78 -3.36 3.15 -9.73
N GLU A 79 -4.14 4.24 -9.59
CA GLU A 79 -3.59 5.57 -9.22
C GLU A 79 -2.85 5.52 -7.87
N VAL A 80 -3.38 4.76 -6.90
CA VAL A 80 -2.74 4.60 -5.59
C VAL A 80 -1.43 3.80 -5.71
N ALA A 81 -1.44 2.67 -6.40
CA ALA A 81 -0.22 1.87 -6.63
C ALA A 81 0.86 2.69 -7.34
N GLU A 82 0.50 3.43 -8.39
CA GLU A 82 1.41 4.31 -9.11
C GLU A 82 2.01 5.39 -8.19
N SER A 83 1.18 6.00 -7.33
CA SER A 83 1.65 7.00 -6.37
C SER A 83 2.65 6.42 -5.37
N TRP A 84 2.40 5.22 -4.85
CA TRP A 84 3.33 4.54 -3.95
C TRP A 84 4.60 4.12 -4.69
N TYR A 85 4.46 3.58 -5.91
CA TYR A 85 5.59 3.17 -6.72
C TYR A 85 6.53 4.32 -7.06
N LYS A 86 6.01 5.53 -7.33
CA LYS A 86 6.81 6.72 -7.66
C LYS A 86 7.87 7.06 -6.61
N GLU A 87 7.75 6.58 -5.38
CA GLU A 87 8.80 6.71 -4.37
C GLU A 87 10.12 5.98 -4.75
N ASN A 88 10.09 5.04 -5.71
CA ASN A 88 11.28 4.34 -6.21
C ASN A 88 12.39 5.29 -6.67
N VAL A 89 12.04 6.47 -7.20
CA VAL A 89 13.01 7.45 -7.70
C VAL A 89 13.87 8.04 -6.57
N LYS A 90 13.45 7.87 -5.32
CA LYS A 90 14.17 8.31 -4.12
C LYS A 90 14.97 7.17 -3.48
N TYR A 91 14.78 5.92 -3.91
CA TYR A 91 15.41 4.76 -3.30
C TYR A 91 16.76 4.45 -3.95
N ASN A 92 17.83 4.57 -3.17
CA ASN A 92 19.15 4.14 -3.61
C ASN A 92 19.36 2.65 -3.36
N PHE A 93 19.27 1.82 -4.39
CA PHE A 93 19.51 0.37 -4.31
C PHE A 93 20.96 -0.01 -3.96
N ALA A 94 21.93 0.87 -4.17
CA ALA A 94 23.32 0.63 -3.80
C ALA A 94 23.57 0.81 -2.28
N ASN A 95 22.63 1.42 -1.56
CA ASN A 95 22.67 1.55 -0.11
C ASN A 95 21.35 1.03 0.50
N PRO A 96 21.15 -0.30 0.53
CA PRO A 96 19.90 -0.89 0.96
C PRO A 96 19.61 -0.59 2.43
N GLY A 97 18.38 -0.21 2.71
CA GLY A 97 17.91 0.15 4.05
C GLY A 97 16.64 0.98 3.99
N PHE A 98 16.11 1.35 5.14
CA PHE A 98 15.00 2.30 5.21
C PHE A 98 15.50 3.69 4.80
N GLN A 99 14.83 4.28 3.81
CA GLN A 99 15.13 5.64 3.33
C GLN A 99 13.86 6.48 3.42
N ASN A 100 13.97 7.70 3.93
CA ASN A 100 12.80 8.55 4.14
C ASN A 100 12.04 8.78 2.83
N GLY A 101 10.71 8.65 2.86
CA GLY A 101 9.86 8.80 1.69
C GLY A 101 9.93 7.67 0.67
N THR A 102 10.41 6.48 1.08
CA THR A 102 10.43 5.25 0.25
C THR A 102 9.63 4.09 0.84
N GLY A 103 8.99 4.31 1.99
CA GLY A 103 8.34 3.27 2.78
C GLY A 103 7.16 2.60 2.07
N ASN A 104 6.38 3.33 1.28
CA ASN A 104 5.26 2.73 0.56
C ASN A 104 5.78 1.86 -0.59
N PHE A 105 6.75 2.38 -1.36
CA PHE A 105 7.38 1.62 -2.43
C PHE A 105 8.00 0.32 -1.92
N THR A 106 8.87 0.42 -0.92
CA THR A 106 9.62 -0.72 -0.37
C THR A 106 8.70 -1.79 0.22
N GLN A 107 7.64 -1.40 0.93
CA GLN A 107 6.65 -2.36 1.42
C GLN A 107 5.87 -3.04 0.28
N MET A 108 5.46 -2.27 -0.74
CA MET A 108 4.68 -2.79 -1.86
C MET A 108 5.44 -3.91 -2.60
N ILE A 109 6.74 -3.72 -2.82
CA ILE A 109 7.58 -4.69 -3.53
C ILE A 109 8.29 -5.70 -2.63
N TRP A 110 8.05 -5.66 -1.31
CA TRP A 110 8.75 -6.49 -0.33
C TRP A 110 8.59 -7.98 -0.66
N ARG A 111 9.69 -8.65 -1.04
CA ARG A 111 9.67 -9.99 -1.64
C ARG A 111 9.00 -11.04 -0.76
N SER A 112 9.24 -11.02 0.55
CA SER A 112 8.72 -12.02 1.49
C SER A 112 7.28 -11.77 1.94
N THR A 113 6.68 -10.64 1.57
CA THR A 113 5.26 -10.37 1.84
C THR A 113 4.38 -11.20 0.89
N GLU A 114 3.30 -11.80 1.40
CA GLU A 114 2.47 -12.76 0.66
C GLU A 114 1.01 -12.31 0.51
N GLN A 115 0.49 -11.59 1.50
CA GLN A 115 -0.89 -11.18 1.57
C GLN A 115 -0.99 -9.67 1.75
N VAL A 116 -2.04 -9.10 1.17
CA VAL A 116 -2.42 -7.70 1.36
C VAL A 116 -3.91 -7.58 1.67
N GLY A 117 -4.27 -6.65 2.53
CA GLY A 117 -5.65 -6.21 2.70
C GLY A 117 -5.75 -4.71 2.51
N VAL A 118 -6.83 -4.26 1.91
CA VAL A 118 -6.96 -2.86 1.44
C VAL A 118 -8.25 -2.23 1.97
N GLY A 119 -8.13 -0.99 2.45
CA GLY A 119 -9.23 -0.13 2.86
C GLY A 119 -9.20 1.22 2.16
N LEU A 120 -10.38 1.76 1.84
CA LEU A 120 -10.57 3.10 1.29
C LEU A 120 -11.70 3.80 2.03
N ALA A 121 -11.41 4.91 2.68
CA ALA A 121 -12.39 5.71 3.41
C ALA A 121 -12.45 7.14 2.87
N SER A 122 -13.59 7.80 3.05
CA SER A 122 -13.80 9.20 2.68
C SER A 122 -14.53 9.94 3.78
N ASP A 123 -14.27 11.24 3.90
CA ASP A 123 -15.00 12.16 4.77
C ASP A 123 -16.30 12.68 4.13
N GLY A 124 -16.59 12.31 2.87
CA GLY A 124 -17.72 12.83 2.12
C GLY A 124 -17.57 14.30 1.70
N LYS A 125 -16.37 14.89 1.84
CA LYS A 125 -16.03 16.28 1.51
C LYS A 125 -14.81 16.39 0.59
N GLY A 126 -14.47 15.30 -0.10
CA GLY A 126 -13.42 15.24 -1.11
C GLY A 126 -12.10 14.65 -0.61
N LYS A 127 -11.97 14.34 0.69
CA LYS A 127 -10.82 13.61 1.22
C LYS A 127 -11.05 12.11 1.10
N PHE A 128 -10.04 11.41 0.61
CA PHE A 128 -9.96 9.95 0.55
C PHE A 128 -8.67 9.50 1.23
N ILE A 129 -8.75 8.48 2.07
CA ILE A 129 -7.58 7.83 2.68
C ILE A 129 -7.59 6.36 2.24
N THR A 130 -6.48 5.92 1.67
CA THR A 130 -6.22 4.51 1.37
C THR A 130 -5.22 3.95 2.37
N VAL A 131 -5.52 2.76 2.89
CA VAL A 131 -4.62 1.97 3.75
C VAL A 131 -4.48 0.59 3.12
N ALA A 132 -3.25 0.07 3.08
CA ALA A 132 -3.02 -1.35 2.85
C ALA A 132 -2.20 -1.96 3.98
N PHE A 133 -2.63 -3.13 4.44
CA PHE A 133 -1.95 -3.96 5.43
C PHE A 133 -1.36 -5.20 4.79
N TYR A 134 -0.14 -5.53 5.18
CA TYR A 134 0.68 -6.56 4.55
C TYR A 134 1.10 -7.63 5.56
N LYS A 135 1.08 -8.89 5.12
CA LYS A 135 1.53 -10.03 5.92
C LYS A 135 2.34 -11.02 5.08
N PRO A 136 3.53 -11.46 5.55
CA PRO A 136 4.34 -10.87 6.62
C PRO A 136 4.68 -9.37 6.40
N PRO A 137 4.99 -8.61 7.47
CA PRO A 137 5.36 -7.20 7.35
C PRO A 137 6.66 -7.02 6.57
N GLY A 138 6.74 -5.96 5.78
CA GLY A 138 7.98 -5.48 5.18
C GLY A 138 8.64 -4.38 5.99
N ASN A 139 9.59 -3.69 5.39
CA ASN A 139 10.32 -2.56 5.98
C ASN A 139 10.99 -2.88 7.33
N ILE A 140 11.38 -4.14 7.52
CA ILE A 140 12.14 -4.60 8.69
C ILE A 140 13.56 -4.07 8.55
N THR A 141 14.02 -3.31 9.55
CA THR A 141 15.31 -2.59 9.51
C THR A 141 16.50 -3.41 9.98
N ASN A 142 16.29 -4.69 10.32
CA ASN A 142 17.38 -5.60 10.65
C ASN A 142 18.38 -5.72 9.48
N PRO A 143 19.68 -5.87 9.76
CA PRO A 143 20.70 -6.02 8.73
C PRO A 143 20.34 -7.10 7.70
N GLY A 144 20.54 -6.80 6.41
CA GLY A 144 20.29 -7.71 5.28
C GLY A 144 18.84 -7.77 4.77
N TYR A 145 17.84 -7.42 5.58
CA TYR A 145 16.43 -7.59 5.19
C TYR A 145 16.03 -6.76 3.97
N PHE A 146 16.46 -5.50 3.89
CA PHE A 146 16.20 -4.66 2.72
C PHE A 146 16.90 -5.18 1.47
N GLU A 147 18.15 -5.63 1.60
CA GLU A 147 18.89 -6.19 0.48
C GLU A 147 18.17 -7.43 -0.08
N ASP A 148 17.67 -8.32 0.78
CA ASP A 148 16.97 -9.53 0.38
C ASP A 148 15.59 -9.29 -0.26
N ASN A 149 14.91 -8.21 0.15
CA ASN A 149 13.50 -8.01 -0.17
C ASN A 149 13.21 -6.87 -1.16
N VAL A 150 14.13 -5.94 -1.36
CA VAL A 150 13.96 -4.76 -2.23
C VAL A 150 14.98 -4.83 -3.35
N LYS A 151 14.61 -5.46 -4.47
CA LYS A 151 15.47 -5.64 -5.65
C LYS A 151 15.23 -4.54 -6.67
N PRO A 152 16.21 -4.17 -7.53
CA PRO A 152 15.97 -3.26 -8.65
C PRO A 152 15.02 -3.91 -9.68
N ALA A 153 14.36 -3.09 -10.50
CA ALA A 153 13.52 -3.57 -11.58
C ALA A 153 14.36 -4.20 -12.70
N GLY A 154 13.79 -5.17 -13.43
CA GLY A 154 14.44 -5.82 -14.58
C GLY A 154 15.34 -7.00 -14.24
N ARG A 155 15.09 -7.66 -13.10
CA ARG A 155 15.72 -8.95 -12.73
C ARG A 155 14.79 -10.12 -12.94
#